data_AF-A0AAV4F213-F1
#
_entry.id   AF-A0AAV4F213-F1
#
_cell.length_a   1.000
_cell.length_b   1.000
_cell.length_c   1.000
_cell.angle_alpha   90.00
_cell.angle_beta   90.00
_cell.angle_gamma   90.00
#
_symmetry.space_group_name_H-M   'P 1'
#
loop_
_entity.id
_entity.type
_entity.pdbx_description
1 polymer ?
#
loop_
_entity_poly.entity_id
_entity_poly.type
_entity_poly.pdbx_seq_one_letter_code
_entity_poly.pdbx_strand_id
1 'polypeptide(L)'
;MAPLRISFLIRSVYNLLPSNANLVRWGKKDHPTCPLCHGRQTTEHVLSSCKVALSQERYTWRHNRVLQELASVISTAKGQFNPPLPSFTIFTTEGGAKKWRRRSNTAST
;
A
#
# COMPACT_ATOMS: atom_id res chain seq x y z
N MET A 1 14.84 -12.18 -11.86
CA MET A 1 14.04 -11.68 -10.71
C MET A 1 12.51 -11.86 -10.83
N ALA A 2 11.94 -12.04 -12.04
CA ALA A 2 10.48 -12.14 -12.25
C ALA A 2 9.74 -13.39 -11.70
N PRO A 3 10.30 -14.62 -11.69
CA PRO A 3 9.48 -15.82 -11.40
C PRO A 3 9.01 -15.91 -9.95
N LEU A 4 9.77 -15.35 -9.01
CA LEU A 4 9.44 -15.39 -7.58
C LEU A 4 8.17 -14.58 -7.26
N ARG A 5 7.98 -13.42 -7.89
CA ARG A 5 6.83 -12.53 -7.63
C ARG A 5 5.51 -13.16 -8.07
N ILE A 6 5.49 -13.75 -9.26
CA ILE A 6 4.29 -14.41 -9.81
C ILE A 6 3.94 -15.64 -8.96
N SER A 7 4.94 -16.44 -8.60
CA SER A 7 4.73 -17.62 -7.76
C SER A 7 4.21 -17.26 -6.36
N PHE A 8 4.68 -16.14 -5.79
CA PHE A 8 4.17 -15.62 -4.53
C PHE A 8 2.71 -15.18 -4.66
N LEU A 9 2.38 -14.42 -5.71
CA LEU A 9 1.03 -13.93 -5.95
C LEU A 9 0.03 -15.08 -6.04
N ILE A 10 0.30 -16.07 -6.89
CA ILE A 10 -0.57 -17.26 -7.06
C ILE A 10 -0.77 -17.96 -5.70
N ARG A 11 0.32 -18.22 -4.97
CA ARG A 11 0.22 -18.88 -3.65
C ARG A 11 -0.50 -18.04 -2.61
N SER A 12 -0.42 -16.71 -2.70
CA SER A 12 -1.13 -15.81 -1.78
C SER A 12 -2.64 -15.87 -1.98
N VAL A 13 -3.10 -15.91 -3.23
CA VAL A 13 -4.52 -15.99 -3.59
C VAL A 13 -5.13 -17.31 -3.11
N TYR A 14 -4.42 -18.43 -3.30
CA TYR A 14 -4.92 -19.76 -2.92
C TYR A 14 -4.57 -20.19 -1.49
N ASN A 15 -4.11 -19.27 -0.63
CA ASN A 15 -3.71 -19.58 0.75
C ASN A 15 -2.69 -20.72 0.85
N LEU A 16 -1.77 -20.82 -0.12
CA LEU A 16 -0.69 -21.81 -0.19
C LEU A 16 0.64 -21.28 0.37
N LEU A 17 0.62 -20.12 1.01
CA LEU A 17 1.78 -19.56 1.69
C LEU A 17 2.16 -20.41 2.92
N PRO A 18 3.45 -20.41 3.34
CA PRO A 18 3.93 -21.15 4.50
C PRO A 18 3.47 -20.50 5.83
N SER A 19 2.17 -20.50 6.10
CA SER A 19 1.60 -20.19 7.41
C SER A 19 1.79 -21.38 8.37
N ASN A 20 1.85 -21.17 9.68
CA ASN A 20 2.02 -22.30 10.62
C ASN A 20 0.88 -23.32 10.49
N ALA A 21 -0.35 -22.90 10.17
CA ALA A 21 -1.45 -23.82 9.86
C ALA A 21 -1.15 -24.70 8.64
N ASN A 22 -0.57 -24.15 7.58
CA ASN A 22 -0.18 -24.91 6.40
C ASN A 22 1.07 -25.77 6.65
N LEU A 23 2.03 -25.29 7.44
CA LEU A 23 3.21 -26.07 7.82
C LEU A 23 2.84 -27.31 8.61
N VAL A 24 1.85 -27.21 9.51
CA VAL A 24 1.28 -28.39 10.20
C VAL A 24 0.63 -29.34 9.21
N ARG A 25 -0.19 -28.83 8.28
CA ARG A 25 -0.81 -29.64 7.22
C ARG A 25 0.22 -30.36 6.35
N TRP A 26 1.40 -29.77 6.13
CA TRP A 26 2.49 -30.37 5.38
C TRP A 26 3.43 -31.26 6.21
N GLY A 27 3.12 -31.50 7.50
CA GLY A 27 3.96 -32.30 8.38
C GLY A 27 5.33 -31.66 8.69
N LYS A 28 5.45 -30.33 8.57
CA LYS A 28 6.69 -29.59 8.82
C LYS A 28 6.73 -28.91 10.20
N LYS A 29 5.62 -28.90 10.92
CA LYS A 29 5.49 -28.31 12.25
C LYS A 29 4.43 -29.06 13.04
N ASP A 30 4.58 -29.13 14.36
CA ASP A 30 3.64 -29.86 15.22
C ASP A 30 2.39 -29.05 15.56
N HIS A 31 2.54 -27.73 15.74
CA HIS A 31 1.48 -26.86 16.23
C HIS A 31 1.28 -25.61 15.36
N PRO A 32 0.02 -25.24 15.06
CA PRO A 32 -0.31 -24.11 14.19
C PRO A 32 -0.38 -22.79 14.97
N THR A 33 0.40 -22.64 16.04
CA THR A 33 0.30 -21.51 16.96
C THR A 33 1.00 -20.27 16.42
N CYS A 34 0.39 -19.11 16.63
CA CYS A 34 0.95 -17.81 16.32
C CYS A 34 2.00 -17.43 17.38
N PRO A 35 3.21 -16.99 17.00
CA PRO A 35 4.23 -16.61 17.96
C PRO A 35 3.90 -15.33 18.75
N LEU A 36 2.91 -14.54 18.28
CA LEU A 36 2.54 -13.28 18.93
C LEU A 36 1.37 -13.45 19.89
N CYS A 37 0.28 -14.05 19.41
CA CYS A 37 -0.97 -14.12 20.17
C CYS A 37 -1.35 -15.54 20.58
N HIS A 38 -0.50 -16.54 20.31
CA HIS A 38 -0.69 -17.95 20.63
C HIS A 38 -1.95 -18.63 20.03
N GLY A 39 -2.77 -17.90 19.27
CA GLY A 39 -3.91 -18.42 18.53
C GLY A 39 -3.50 -19.18 17.27
N ARG A 40 -4.46 -19.76 16.55
CA ARG A 40 -4.21 -20.47 15.29
C ARG A 40 -3.74 -19.50 14.19
N GLN A 41 -2.54 -19.72 13.64
CA GLN A 41 -1.93 -18.87 12.63
C GLN A 41 -2.21 -19.38 11.21
N THR A 42 -3.31 -18.91 10.63
CA THR A 42 -3.59 -18.98 9.20
C THR A 42 -2.89 -17.86 8.44
N THR A 43 -2.96 -17.89 7.10
CA THR A 43 -2.51 -16.77 6.26
C THR A 43 -3.28 -15.48 6.58
N GLU A 44 -4.60 -15.56 6.65
CA GLU A 44 -5.47 -14.44 7.06
C GLU A 44 -5.10 -13.89 8.45
N HIS A 45 -4.79 -14.77 9.40
CA HIS A 45 -4.36 -14.37 10.73
C HIS A 45 -3.13 -13.45 10.71
N VAL A 46 -2.14 -13.76 9.88
CA VAL A 46 -0.89 -12.96 9.78
C VAL A 46 -1.13 -11.63 9.05
N LEU A 47 -2.07 -11.62 8.11
CA LEU A 47 -2.32 -10.48 7.23
C LEU A 47 -3.29 -9.46 7.84
N SER A 48 -4.30 -9.89 8.61
CA SER A 48 -5.33 -9.00 9.14
C SER A 48 -5.84 -9.35 10.55
N SER A 49 -5.88 -10.63 10.92
CA SER A 49 -6.72 -11.06 12.06
C SER A 49 -5.95 -11.31 13.39
N CYS A 50 -4.64 -11.08 13.44
CA CYS A 50 -3.87 -11.18 14.69
C CYS A 50 -4.14 -10.01 15.64
N LYS A 51 -4.75 -10.30 16.80
CA LYS A 51 -5.10 -9.32 17.84
C LYS A 51 -3.88 -8.54 18.37
N VAL A 52 -2.77 -9.23 18.63
CA VAL A 52 -1.54 -8.60 19.14
C VAL A 52 -0.87 -7.74 18.06
N ALA A 53 -0.90 -8.18 16.80
CA ALA A 53 -0.37 -7.36 15.70
C ALA A 53 -1.20 -6.10 15.47
N LEU A 54 -2.52 -6.17 15.71
CA LEU A 54 -3.43 -5.03 15.67
C LEU A 54 -3.14 -4.06 16.82
N SER A 55 -3.06 -4.55 18.06
CA SER A 55 -2.81 -3.70 19.23
C SER A 55 -1.42 -3.06 19.23
N GLN A 56 -0.44 -3.70 18.61
CA GLN A 56 0.91 -3.17 18.42
C GLN A 56 1.07 -2.33 17.13
N GLU A 57 -0.04 -1.97 16.46
CA GLU A 57 -0.05 -1.13 15.25
C GLU A 57 0.83 -1.64 14.09
N ARG A 58 1.15 -2.94 14.06
CA ARG A 58 2.00 -3.52 13.02
C ARG A 58 1.36 -3.50 11.64
N TYR A 59 0.02 -3.52 11.59
CA TYR A 59 -0.72 -3.33 10.33
C TYR A 59 -0.59 -1.90 9.85
N THR A 60 -0.79 -0.92 10.73
CA THR A 60 -0.62 0.51 10.44
C THR A 60 0.77 0.78 9.87
N TRP A 61 1.82 0.26 10.51
CA TRP A 61 3.19 0.43 10.00
C TRP A 61 3.38 -0.18 8.59
N ARG A 62 2.92 -1.42 8.38
CA ARG A 62 3.02 -2.09 7.06
C ARG A 62 2.26 -1.32 5.98
N HIS A 63 1.05 -0.86 6.27
CA HIS A 63 0.23 -0.10 5.33
C HIS A 63 0.84 1.27 5.04
N ASN A 64 1.29 2.00 6.06
CA ASN A 64 1.96 3.29 5.90
C ASN A 64 3.22 3.15 5.05
N ARG A 65 3.99 2.07 5.22
CA ARG A 65 5.18 1.84 4.39
C ARG A 65 4.81 1.68 2.91
N VAL A 66 3.78 0.90 2.60
CA VAL A 66 3.31 0.74 1.20
C VAL A 66 2.85 2.09 0.64
N LEU A 67 2.09 2.88 1.41
CA LEU A 67 1.64 4.21 0.99
C LEU A 67 2.80 5.18 0.75
N GLN A 68 3.85 5.14 1.59
CA GLN A 68 5.05 5.95 1.41
C GLN A 68 5.79 5.62 0.11
N GLU A 69 5.96 4.33 -0.20
CA GLU A 69 6.60 3.91 -1.46
C GLU A 69 5.78 4.37 -2.68
N LEU A 70 4.45 4.22 -2.63
CA LEU A 70 3.57 4.72 -3.69
C LEU A 70 3.65 6.24 -3.86
N ALA A 71 3.64 6.99 -2.75
CA ALA A 71 3.77 8.44 -2.77
C ALA A 71 5.13 8.88 -3.35
N SER A 72 6.21 8.15 -3.04
CA SER A 72 7.54 8.41 -3.61
C SER A 72 7.52 8.26 -5.13
N VAL A 73 7.02 7.13 -5.64
CA VAL A 73 6.95 6.87 -7.09
C VAL A 73 6.12 7.93 -7.82
N ILE A 74 4.96 8.30 -7.25
CA ILE A 74 4.09 9.33 -7.83
C ILE A 74 4.77 10.71 -7.83
N SER A 75 5.48 11.06 -6.77
CA SER A 75 6.18 12.34 -6.65
C SER A 75 7.32 12.45 -7.66
N THR A 76 8.08 11.37 -7.86
CA THR A 76 9.11 11.30 -8.91
C THR A 76 8.50 11.47 -10.30
N ALA A 77 7.37 10.81 -10.59
CA ALA A 77 6.68 10.94 -11.86
C ALA A 77 6.16 12.37 -12.11
N LYS A 78 5.66 13.05 -11.07
CA LYS A 78 5.21 14.46 -11.15
C LYS A 78 6.36 15.43 -11.43
N GLY A 79 7.54 15.21 -10.85
CA GLY A 79 8.72 16.04 -11.13
C GLY A 79 9.24 15.90 -12.57
N GLN A 80 8.98 14.77 -13.22
CA GLN A 80 9.34 14.51 -14.62
C GLN A 80 8.31 15.09 -15.61
N PHE A 81 7.06 15.24 -15.20
CA PHE A 81 6.00 15.86 -15.98
C PHE A 81 5.79 17.31 -15.52
N ASN A 82 6.67 18.22 -15.95
CA ASN A 82 6.39 19.65 -16.00
C ASN A 82 5.85 19.99 -17.40
N PRO A 83 4.57 19.77 -17.72
CA PRO A 83 3.99 20.46 -18.85
C PRO A 83 4.08 21.96 -18.52
N PRO A 84 4.47 22.83 -19.47
CA PRO A 84 4.45 24.25 -19.23
C PRO A 84 3.06 24.62 -18.72
N LEU A 85 2.99 25.11 -17.47
CA LEU A 85 1.72 25.52 -16.90
C LEU A 85 1.15 26.63 -17.79
N PRO A 86 -0.04 26.48 -18.39
CA PRO A 86 -0.65 27.59 -19.08
C PRO A 86 -0.92 28.69 -18.05
N SER A 87 -0.50 29.91 -18.37
CA SER A 87 -0.61 31.09 -17.48
C SER A 87 -2.06 31.42 -17.08
N PHE A 88 -3.04 30.75 -17.68
CA PHE A 88 -4.46 30.85 -17.38
C PHE A 88 -5.12 29.48 -17.60
N THR A 89 -5.97 29.07 -16.66
CA THR A 89 -6.88 27.93 -16.86
C THR A 89 -8.26 28.51 -17.18
N ILE A 90 -8.74 28.35 -18.41
CA ILE A 90 -10.11 28.74 -18.78
C ILE A 90 -10.99 27.51 -18.60
N PHE A 91 -11.90 27.56 -17.63
CA PHE A 91 -13.02 26.63 -17.55
C PHE A 91 -14.23 27.31 -18.19
N THR A 92 -14.75 26.73 -19.27
CA THR A 92 -15.99 27.17 -19.90
C THR A 92 -17.16 26.50 -19.18
N THR A 93 -17.82 27.22 -18.27
CA THR A 93 -19.15 26.84 -17.77
C THR A 93 -20.21 27.39 -18.70
N GLU A 94 -21.37 26.75 -18.81
CA GLU A 94 -22.46 27.15 -19.72
C GLU A 94 -22.98 28.60 -19.55
N GLY A 95 -22.61 29.28 -18.46
CA GLY A 95 -22.90 30.71 -18.22
C GLY A 95 -21.80 31.72 -18.65
N GLY A 96 -20.80 31.30 -19.44
CA GLY A 96 -19.75 32.20 -19.96
C GLY A 96 -18.38 32.07 -19.27
N ALA A 97 -17.33 32.51 -19.97
CA ALA A 97 -15.93 32.34 -19.57
C ALA A 97 -15.50 33.33 -18.48
N LYS A 98 -15.13 32.80 -17.30
CA LYS A 98 -14.60 33.57 -16.17
C LYS A 98 -13.09 33.34 -16.05
N LYS A 99 -12.29 34.41 -16.24
CA LYS A 99 -10.82 34.36 -16.18
C LYS A 99 -10.35 34.56 -14.74
N TRP A 100 -9.87 33.50 -14.11
CA TRP A 100 -9.28 33.56 -12.78
C TRP A 100 -7.75 33.62 -12.87
N ARG A 101 -7.14 34.67 -12.31
CA ARG A 101 -5.67 34.78 -12.16
C ARG A 101 -5.26 34.01 -10.91
N ARG A 102 -4.33 33.05 -11.05
CA ARG A 102 -3.77 32.34 -9.89
C ARG A 102 -2.90 33.32 -9.09
N ARG A 103 -3.18 33.49 -7.79
CA ARG A 103 -2.36 34.29 -6.89
C ARG A 103 -1.06 33.53 -6.63
N SER A 104 0.08 34.08 -7.05
CA SER A 104 1.40 33.55 -6.76
C SER A 104 1.73 33.86 -5.29
N ASN A 105 1.86 32.83 -4.45
CA ASN A 105 2.56 33.00 -3.17
C ASN A 105 4.06 33.04 -3.48
N THR A 106 4.61 34.24 -3.59
CA THR A 106 6.06 34.45 -3.48
C THR A 106 6.42 34.26 -2.01
N ALA A 107 7.10 33.16 -1.70
CA ALA A 107 7.77 33.01 -0.41
C ALA A 107 8.90 34.06 -0.35
N SER A 108 8.76 35.04 0.55
CA SER A 108 9.80 36.00 0.86
C SER A 108 10.85 35.33 1.75
N THR A 109 12.10 35.54 1.37
CA THR A 109 13.36 35.18 2.03
C THR A 109 13.42 35.61 3.48
#